data_AF-Q5FTM5-F1
#
_entry.id   AF-Q5FTM5-F1
#
_cell.length_a   1.000
_cell.length_b   1.000
_cell.length_c   1.000
_cell.angle_alpha   90.00
_cell.angle_beta   90.00
_cell.angle_gamma   90.00
#
_symmetry.space_group_name_H-M   'P 1'
#
loop_
_entity.id
_entity.type
_entity.pdbx_description
1 polymer ?
#
loop_
_entity_poly.entity_id
_entity_poly.type
_entity_poly.pdbx_seq_one_letter_code
_entity_poly.pdbx_strand_id
1 'polypeptide(L)' 'MMNPEKAQELTGFQSGGTSPFGSKTLIPVVISQDAMPREHVYINAGGQGFVVRITPADAQRATDAKVADIAAD' A
#
# COMPACT_ATOMS: atom_id res chain seq x y z
N MET A 1 2.31 -15.04 4.49
CA MET A 1 1.46 -14.27 3.55
C MET A 1 0.01 -14.67 3.75
N MET A 2 -0.94 -13.74 3.61
CA MET A 2 -2.39 -14.02 3.67
C MET A 2 -2.86 -14.72 2.38
N ASN A 3 -3.92 -15.52 2.44
CA ASN A 3 -4.52 -16.07 1.22
C ASN A 3 -5.17 -14.95 0.36
N PRO A 4 -5.23 -15.09 -0.98
CA PRO A 4 -5.77 -14.05 -1.85
C PRO A 4 -7.25 -13.75 -1.63
N GLU A 5 -8.07 -14.76 -1.35
CA GLU A 5 -9.53 -14.60 -1.18
C GLU A 5 -9.85 -13.75 0.06
N LYS A 6 -9.14 -13.99 1.17
CA LYS A 6 -9.27 -13.20 2.41
C LYS A 6 -8.75 -11.78 2.21
N ALA A 7 -7.65 -11.62 1.47
CA ALA A 7 -7.13 -10.29 1.15
C ALA A 7 -8.15 -9.47 0.34
N GLN A 8 -8.80 -10.10 -0.65
CA GLN A 8 -9.85 -9.46 -1.43
C GLN A 8 -11.10 -9.16 -0.59
N GLU A 9 -11.52 -10.07 0.30
CA GLU A 9 -12.65 -9.85 1.21
C GLU A 9 -12.44 -8.61 2.10
N LEU A 10 -11.24 -8.46 2.65
CA LEU A 10 -10.88 -7.37 3.57
C LEU A 10 -10.65 -6.05 2.83
N THR A 11 -9.85 -6.07 1.78
CA THR A 11 -9.42 -4.84 1.08
C THR A 11 -10.43 -4.38 0.04
N GLY A 12 -11.22 -5.30 -0.53
CA GLY A 12 -12.06 -5.04 -1.70
C GLY A 12 -11.31 -5.07 -3.03
N PHE A 13 -10.00 -5.32 -3.02
CA PHE A 13 -9.17 -5.33 -4.23
C PHE A 13 -8.74 -6.75 -4.61
N GLN A 14 -8.68 -7.01 -5.91
CA GLN A 14 -8.12 -8.26 -6.42
C GLN A 14 -6.59 -8.26 -6.33
N SER A 15 -6.01 -9.46 -6.27
CA SER A 15 -4.55 -9.64 -6.33
C SER A 15 -3.97 -8.99 -7.59
N GLY A 16 -2.82 -8.32 -7.46
CA GLY A 16 -2.21 -7.52 -8.54
C GLY A 16 -2.74 -6.08 -8.64
N GLY A 17 -3.83 -5.74 -7.96
CA GLY A 17 -4.37 -4.37 -7.88
C GLY A 17 -4.55 -3.84 -6.45
N THR A 18 -4.13 -4.59 -5.43
CA THR A 18 -4.31 -4.23 -4.01
C THR A 18 -3.66 -2.88 -3.69
N SER A 19 -4.47 -1.98 -3.13
CA SER A 19 -4.09 -0.62 -2.79
C SER A 19 -4.16 -0.41 -1.27
N PRO A 20 -3.23 0.36 -0.66
CA PRO A 20 -3.36 0.81 0.72
C PRO A 20 -4.40 1.93 0.86
N PHE A 21 -4.82 2.56 -0.24
CA PHE A 21 -5.84 3.60 -0.27
C PHE A 21 -7.23 3.00 -0.48
N GLY A 22 -8.21 3.47 0.30
CA GLY A 22 -9.62 3.16 0.07
C GLY A 22 -10.01 1.70 0.27
N SER A 23 -9.25 0.95 1.08
CA SER A 23 -9.61 -0.42 1.41
C SER A 23 -11.00 -0.48 2.08
N LYS A 24 -11.80 -1.50 1.71
CA LYS A 24 -13.14 -1.73 2.26
C LYS A 24 -13.14 -1.82 3.79
N THR A 25 -12.14 -2.48 4.35
CA THR A 25 -11.86 -2.53 5.79
C THR A 25 -10.65 -1.66 6.09
N LEU A 26 -10.73 -0.80 7.11
CA LEU A 26 -9.57 -0.06 7.60
C LEU A 26 -8.58 -1.04 8.24
N ILE A 27 -7.40 -1.14 7.64
CA ILE A 27 -6.31 -2.01 8.09
C ILE A 27 -5.07 -1.15 8.34
N PRO A 28 -4.27 -1.46 9.38
CA PRO A 28 -3.01 -0.74 9.61
C PRO A 28 -2.09 -0.85 8.40
N VAL A 29 -1.54 0.28 7.97
CA VAL A 29 -0.58 0.37 6.87
C VAL A 29 0.81 0.60 7.43
N VAL A 30 1.79 -0.13 6.90
CA VAL A 30 3.20 0.07 7.18
C VAL A 30 3.92 0.37 5.88
N ILE A 31 4.73 1.43 5.86
CA ILE A 31 5.60 1.81 4.74
C ILE A 31 7.04 1.48 5.15
N SER A 32 7.79 0.85 4.23
CA SER A 32 9.22 0.59 4.45
C SER A 32 10.00 1.90 4.61
N GLN A 33 10.87 1.97 5.62
CA GLN A 33 11.75 3.11 5.84
C GLN A 33 12.59 3.45 4.60
N ASP A 34 12.98 2.46 3.79
CA ASP A 34 13.78 2.62 2.58
C ASP A 34 13.04 3.35 1.44
N ALA A 35 11.72 3.41 1.52
CA ALA A 35 10.89 4.16 0.59
C ALA A 35 10.88 5.66 0.89
N MET A 36 11.05 6.05 2.16
CA MET A 36 10.95 7.44 2.62
C MET A 36 11.97 8.42 1.99
N PRO A 37 13.23 8.05 1.70
CA PRO A 37 14.16 8.96 1.03
C PRO A 37 13.96 9.07 -0.49
N ARG A 38 13.00 8.34 -1.09
CA ARG A 38 12.73 8.43 -2.53
C ARG A 38 11.96 9.70 -2.86
N GLU A 39 12.24 10.29 -4.01
CA GLU A 39 11.48 11.45 -4.50
C GLU A 39 9.99 11.08 -4.73
N HIS A 40 9.77 9.91 -5.32
CA HIS A 40 8.45 9.36 -5.60
C HIS A 40 8.44 7.84 -5.43
N VAL A 41 7.27 7.31 -5.09
CA VAL A 41 6.95 5.88 -5.11
C VAL A 41 5.74 5.63 -6.02
N TYR A 42 5.62 4.38 -6.49
CA TYR A 42 4.52 3.94 -7.33
C TYR A 42 3.73 2.87 -6.58
N ILE A 43 2.45 3.12 -6.37
CA ILE A 43 1.57 2.26 -5.56
C ILE A 43 0.37 1.88 -6.42
N ASN A 44 -0.06 0.62 -6.36
CA ASN A 44 -1.28 0.18 -7.03
C ASN A 44 -2.48 1.02 -6.58
N ALA A 45 -3.31 1.43 -7.54
CA ALA A 45 -4.44 2.34 -7.32
C ALA A 45 -5.80 1.63 -7.35
N GLY A 46 -5.85 0.36 -6.94
CA GLY A 46 -7.10 -0.38 -6.74
C GLY A 46 -7.57 -1.22 -7.94
N GLY A 47 -6.79 -1.26 -9.02
CA GLY A 47 -7.07 -2.08 -10.21
C GLY A 47 -5.78 -2.49 -10.92
N GLN A 48 -5.85 -3.57 -11.69
CA GLN A 48 -4.70 -4.05 -12.45
C GLN A 48 -4.28 -3.01 -13.51
N GLY A 49 -2.98 -2.68 -13.55
CA GLY A 49 -2.43 -1.68 -14.48
C GLY A 49 -2.63 -0.22 -14.05
N PHE A 50 -3.30 0.04 -12.93
CA PHE A 50 -3.44 1.40 -12.38
C PHE A 50 -2.43 1.63 -11.26
N VAL A 51 -1.58 2.64 -11.44
CA VAL A 51 -0.59 3.05 -10.44
C VAL A 51 -0.66 4.55 -10.19
N VAL A 52 -0.48 4.95 -8.94
CA VAL A 52 -0.32 6.35 -8.55
C VAL A 52 1.16 6.64 -8.31
N ARG A 53 1.66 7.74 -8.89
CA ARG A 53 2.96 8.32 -8.56
C ARG A 53 2.74 9.36 -7.45
N ILE A 54 3.34 9.15 -6.29
CA ILE A 54 3.11 9.97 -5.09
C ILE A 54 4.41 10.12 -4.29
N THR A 55 4.54 11.20 -3.53
CA THR A 55 5.65 11.31 -2.57
C THR A 55 5.45 10.31 -1.42
N PRO A 56 6.50 9.74 -0.82
CA PRO A 56 6.36 8.86 0.35
C PRO A 56 5.63 9.53 1.52
N ALA A 57 5.86 10.84 1.72
CA ALA A 57 5.22 11.62 2.77
C ALA A 57 3.70 11.76 2.56
N ASP A 58 3.25 11.98 1.33
CA ASP A 58 1.82 12.06 1.03
C ASP A 58 1.16 10.70 1.08
N ALA A 59 1.85 9.63 0.65
CA ALA A 59 1.36 8.27 0.83
C ALA A 59 1.16 7.95 2.32
N GLN A 60 2.15 8.24 3.16
CA GLN A 60 2.07 8.05 4.61
C GLN A 60 0.88 8.79 5.21
N ARG A 61 0.71 10.06 4.85
CA ARG A 61 -0.38 10.91 5.32
C ARG A 61 -1.75 10.39 4.90
N ALA A 62 -1.88 9.95 3.65
CA ALA A 62 -3.13 9.46 3.09
C ALA A 62 -3.59 8.13 3.72
N THR A 63 -2.66 7.36 4.30
CA THR A 63 -2.94 6.04 4.87
C THR A 63 -2.78 5.98 6.39
N ASP A 64 -2.39 7.08 7.04
CA ASP A 64 -1.94 7.09 8.44
C ASP A 64 -0.89 5.99 8.74
N ALA A 65 0.06 5.82 7.81
CA ALA A 65 0.99 4.69 7.90
C ALA A 65 2.07 4.90 8.95
N LYS A 66 2.44 3.78 9.60
CA LYS A 66 3.68 3.68 10.36
C LYS A 66 4.86 3.45 9.41
N VAL A 67 5.97 4.10 9.67
CA VAL A 67 7.24 3.84 8.96
C VAL A 67 8.07 2.90 9.81
N ALA A 68 8.57 1.82 9.20
CA ALA A 68 9.39 0.82 9.89
C ALA A 68 10.36 0.12 8.93
N ASP A 69 11.39 -0.50 9.50
CA ASP A 69 12.26 -1.43 8.80
C ASP A 69 11.54 -2.78 8.60
N ILE A 70 11.10 -3.06 7.38
CA ILE A 70 10.31 -4.26 7.05
C ILE A 70 10.73 -4.95 5.75
N ALA A 71 11.72 -4.38 5.04
CA ALA A 71 12.24 -5.01 3.83
C ALA A 71 13.14 -6.20 4.24
N ALA A 72 13.06 -7.30 3.50
CA ALA A 72 14.03 -8.37 3.60
C ALA A 72 15.17 -8.11 2.60
N ASP A 73 16.38 -8.56 2.94
CA ASP A 73 17.55 -8.54 2.05
C ASP A 73 17.36 -9.38 0.78
#